data_AF-W2KQQ2-F1
#
_entry.id   AF-W2KQQ2-F1
#
_cell.length_a   1.000
_cell.length_b   1.000
_cell.length_c   1.000
_cell.angle_alpha   90.00
_cell.angle_beta   90.00
_cell.angle_gamma   90.00
#
_symmetry.space_group_name_H-M   'P 1'
#
loop_
_entity.id
_entity.type
_entity.pdbx_description
1 polymer ?
#
loop_
_entity_poly.entity_id
_entity_poly.type
_entity_poly.pdbx_seq_one_letter_code
_entity_poly.pdbx_strand_id
1 'polypeptide(L)'
;MLFLLSLWVIVLSATSSQFHTQQPDLPSGGDPITNFQIIYPVAEAIETLPLEFHVEIGIKTLEDYKTYIVDKFLCVELNESLKKCSLMANPSVIFHDLPDGNYTALAFITDIHSNIQYHQTSETKFSVVSKEAFTEYTAERSRDANELSLLEWAMLQDKVLEKTEKEPVEDVRATQTTPAVNASDIFLVIGVKTSLVKNFKLRQAIRGTWASQNALPADVMVFFIGCEPDLSYVHGADEQQQIRDAINLEKQTYSDLLIDELRCQDSYADLPNKVKEFLRFATQQFLETPFFMIADDDIYLRVDKLTDELRVMDRSQPLYIGQVWDLIIGRSQKPVRDTTERYYISEELYPLHSYPPFAFGPHYLLSIDCARFIVKNSGKLRGLSAIDDVSVALWLMAIQVYARHTSAFANLRLEACKNGLISLADLSSYGIRSMHGNLFQKRDMCYGFDRALWQMGTTM
;
A
#
# COMPACT_ATOMS: atom_id res chain seq x y z
N MET A 1 -11.56 -30.02 -16.79
CA MET A 1 -11.34 -29.89 -15.34
C MET A 1 -9.86 -30.12 -15.07
N LEU A 2 -9.02 -29.12 -15.40
CA LEU A 2 -7.61 -29.12 -14.99
C LEU A 2 -7.57 -28.42 -13.62
N PHE A 3 -7.32 -29.18 -12.56
CA PHE A 3 -6.90 -28.60 -11.30
C PHE A 3 -5.47 -28.10 -11.50
N LEU A 4 -5.29 -26.79 -11.67
CA LEU A 4 -4.00 -26.14 -11.45
C LEU A 4 -3.67 -26.33 -9.97
N LEU A 5 -2.72 -27.22 -9.66
CA LEU A 5 -2.13 -27.34 -8.34
C LEU A 5 -1.26 -26.10 -8.14
N SER A 6 -1.76 -25.09 -7.43
CA SER A 6 -0.92 -23.99 -6.97
C SER A 6 0.09 -24.51 -5.95
N LEU A 7 1.38 -24.52 -6.33
CA LEU A 7 2.53 -24.78 -5.46
C LEU A 7 3.05 -23.44 -4.89
N TRP A 8 3.78 -23.47 -3.77
CA TRP A 8 4.11 -22.26 -2.98
C TRP A 8 5.61 -22.15 -2.69
N VAL A 9 6.16 -20.94 -2.63
CA VAL A 9 7.61 -20.70 -2.63
C VAL A 9 8.05 -20.00 -1.33
N ILE A 10 8.94 -20.64 -0.57
CA ILE A 10 9.61 -20.08 0.60
C ILE A 10 11.04 -19.71 0.20
N VAL A 11 11.40 -18.43 0.20
CA VAL A 11 12.75 -17.98 -0.18
C VAL A 11 13.61 -17.92 1.08
N LEU A 12 14.72 -18.65 1.10
CA LEU A 12 15.59 -18.76 2.27
C LEU A 12 16.94 -18.11 1.95
N SER A 13 17.14 -16.91 2.48
CA SER A 13 18.37 -16.11 2.51
C SER A 13 19.13 -15.93 1.19
N ALA A 14 19.33 -14.68 0.78
CA ALA A 14 20.27 -14.31 -0.26
C ALA A 14 21.65 -14.06 0.36
N THR A 15 22.68 -14.81 -0.04
CA THR A 15 24.07 -14.44 0.23
C THR A 15 24.62 -13.71 -0.99
N SER A 16 24.87 -12.41 -0.86
CA SER A 16 25.46 -11.60 -1.93
C SER A 16 26.96 -11.88 -2.06
N SER A 17 27.39 -12.32 -3.23
CA SER A 17 28.79 -12.28 -3.68
C SER A 17 28.81 -12.05 -5.19
N GLN A 18 29.35 -10.91 -5.61
CA GLN A 18 29.49 -10.57 -7.03
C GLN A 18 30.60 -11.41 -7.67
N PHE A 19 30.30 -12.05 -8.80
CA PHE A 19 31.30 -12.66 -9.67
C PHE A 19 31.18 -12.05 -11.06
N HIS A 20 32.26 -11.41 -11.53
CA HIS A 20 32.44 -11.07 -12.94
C HIS A 20 33.15 -12.24 -13.62
N THR A 21 32.44 -13.02 -14.42
CA THR A 21 33.04 -14.07 -15.27
C THR A 21 33.08 -13.61 -16.73
N GLN A 22 34.32 -13.59 -17.26
CA GLN A 22 34.78 -13.36 -18.65
C GLN A 22 34.02 -12.32 -19.49
N GLN A 23 34.64 -11.13 -19.64
CA GLN A 23 34.30 -10.11 -20.63
C GLN A 23 34.70 -10.57 -22.06
N PRO A 24 33.75 -10.68 -23.00
CA PRO A 24 34.03 -10.43 -24.42
C PRO A 24 34.12 -8.91 -24.65
N ASP A 25 34.89 -8.50 -25.68
CA ASP A 25 35.26 -7.11 -25.97
C ASP A 25 34.12 -6.11 -25.74
N LEU A 26 34.28 -5.28 -24.70
CA LEU A 26 33.38 -4.18 -24.39
C LEU A 26 33.35 -3.18 -25.57
N PRO A 27 32.17 -2.63 -25.93
CA PRO A 27 32.11 -1.50 -26.85
C PRO A 27 32.96 -0.35 -26.30
N SER A 28 33.49 0.49 -27.19
CA SER A 28 34.51 1.53 -26.94
C SER A 28 34.13 2.62 -25.89
N GLY A 29 32.96 2.51 -25.24
CA GLY A 29 32.49 3.35 -24.13
C GLY A 29 32.52 2.68 -22.73
N GLY A 30 32.97 1.43 -22.61
CA GLY A 30 33.03 0.68 -21.35
C GLY A 30 31.70 0.04 -20.94
N ASP A 31 31.68 -0.70 -19.83
CA ASP A 31 30.47 -1.40 -19.35
C ASP A 31 29.41 -0.38 -18.87
N PRO A 32 28.20 -0.35 -19.47
CA PRO A 32 27.14 0.57 -19.07
C PRO A 32 26.45 0.16 -17.76
N ILE A 33 26.63 -1.10 -17.33
CA ILE A 33 26.04 -1.64 -16.10
C ILE A 33 27.01 -1.42 -14.93
N THR A 34 26.47 -0.94 -13.80
CA THR A 34 27.19 -0.63 -12.56
C THR A 34 26.77 -1.51 -11.39
N ASN A 35 25.53 -2.01 -11.40
CA ASN A 35 25.03 -2.99 -10.45
C ASN A 35 24.16 -4.00 -11.19
N PHE A 36 24.16 -5.25 -10.76
CA PHE A 36 23.32 -6.30 -11.32
C PHE A 36 22.98 -7.33 -10.24
N GLN A 37 21.75 -7.30 -9.73
CA GLN A 37 21.35 -8.13 -8.60
C GLN A 37 19.87 -8.51 -8.67
N ILE A 38 19.54 -9.76 -8.34
CA ILE A 38 18.15 -10.17 -8.08
C ILE A 38 17.67 -9.44 -6.82
N ILE A 39 16.66 -8.59 -6.96
CA ILE A 39 16.03 -7.84 -5.85
C ILE A 39 14.67 -8.43 -5.45
N TYR A 40 14.11 -9.30 -6.28
CA TYR A 40 12.89 -10.02 -5.98
C TYR A 40 12.96 -11.46 -6.52
N PRO A 41 12.53 -12.47 -5.74
CA PRO A 41 11.96 -12.36 -4.39
C PRO A 41 12.96 -11.80 -3.36
N VAL A 42 12.45 -11.03 -2.39
CA VAL A 42 13.28 -10.44 -1.32
C VAL A 42 13.82 -11.55 -0.42
N ALA A 43 14.96 -11.31 0.22
CA ALA A 43 15.53 -12.30 1.14
C ALA A 43 14.54 -12.64 2.25
N GLU A 44 14.37 -13.94 2.53
CA GLU A 44 13.41 -14.47 3.52
C GLU A 44 11.93 -14.22 3.18
N ALA A 45 11.64 -13.84 1.94
CA ALA A 45 10.26 -13.66 1.49
C ALA A 45 9.53 -15.00 1.34
N ILE A 46 8.22 -14.98 1.59
CA ILE A 46 7.33 -16.11 1.37
C ILE A 46 6.33 -15.70 0.30
N GLU A 47 6.38 -16.41 -0.82
CA GLU A 47 5.71 -16.08 -2.06
C GLU A 47 4.87 -17.26 -2.56
N THR A 48 4.02 -16.97 -3.52
CA THR A 48 3.08 -17.92 -4.12
C THR A 48 3.43 -18.08 -5.59
N LEU A 49 3.28 -19.27 -6.19
CA LEU A 49 3.39 -19.35 -7.64
C LEU A 49 2.22 -18.60 -8.32
N PRO A 50 2.45 -17.94 -9.47
CA PRO A 50 3.70 -17.92 -10.23
C PRO A 50 4.79 -17.04 -9.60
N LEU A 51 6.03 -17.54 -9.58
CA LEU A 51 7.18 -16.81 -9.04
C LEU A 51 7.80 -15.92 -10.12
N GLU A 52 7.69 -14.61 -9.94
CA GLU A 52 8.37 -13.61 -10.77
C GLU A 52 9.73 -13.24 -10.17
N PHE A 53 10.71 -12.98 -11.03
CA PHE A 53 12.02 -12.45 -10.64
C PHE A 53 12.19 -11.02 -11.15
N HIS A 54 12.56 -10.11 -10.25
CA HIS A 54 12.98 -8.76 -10.62
C HIS A 54 14.47 -8.58 -10.32
N VAL A 55 15.14 -7.93 -11.25
CA VAL A 55 16.58 -7.68 -11.20
C VAL A 55 16.81 -6.17 -11.22
N GLU A 56 17.57 -5.67 -10.26
CA GLU A 56 18.07 -4.30 -10.27
C GLU A 56 19.27 -4.22 -11.19
N ILE A 57 19.22 -3.25 -12.11
CA ILE A 57 20.30 -2.94 -13.04
C ILE A 57 20.71 -1.50 -12.79
N GLY A 58 21.83 -1.32 -12.10
CA GLY A 58 22.46 0.00 -11.97
C GLY A 58 23.04 0.40 -13.32
N ILE A 59 22.78 1.61 -13.78
CA ILE A 59 23.23 2.10 -15.10
C ILE A 59 24.05 3.38 -14.96
N LYS A 60 25.06 3.55 -15.81
CA LYS A 60 25.85 4.81 -15.85
C LYS A 60 25.05 5.96 -16.45
N THR A 61 24.52 5.75 -17.65
CA THR A 61 23.68 6.69 -18.37
C THR A 61 22.52 5.94 -19.03
N LEU A 62 21.39 6.63 -19.21
CA LEU A 62 20.22 6.04 -19.88
C LEU A 62 20.46 5.79 -21.37
N GLU A 63 21.30 6.62 -22.01
CA GLU A 63 21.58 6.52 -23.45
C GLU A 63 22.45 5.30 -23.76
N ASP A 64 23.54 5.11 -23.02
CA ASP A 64 24.41 3.93 -23.17
C ASP A 64 23.65 2.64 -22.87
N TYR A 65 22.80 2.66 -21.83
CA TYR A 65 21.96 1.52 -21.48
C TYR A 65 20.97 1.16 -22.59
N LYS A 66 20.28 2.14 -23.18
CA LYS A 66 19.33 1.92 -24.28
C LYS A 66 20.01 1.29 -25.50
N THR A 67 21.23 1.70 -25.82
CA THR A 67 22.01 1.09 -26.90
C THR A 67 22.48 -0.32 -26.53
N TYR A 68 22.87 -0.53 -25.28
CA TYR A 68 23.36 -1.82 -24.79
C TYR A 68 22.31 -2.93 -24.81
N ILE A 69 21.07 -2.63 -24.41
CA ILE A 69 20.03 -3.66 -24.30
C ILE A 69 19.45 -4.16 -25.63
N VAL A 70 19.83 -3.52 -26.75
CA VAL A 70 19.41 -3.96 -28.09
C VAL A 70 19.92 -5.39 -28.32
N ASP A 71 19.01 -6.29 -28.68
CA ASP A 71 19.26 -7.72 -28.92
C ASP A 71 19.80 -8.51 -27.71
N LYS A 72 19.61 -8.00 -26.48
CA LYS A 72 19.96 -8.68 -25.23
C LYS A 72 18.74 -9.19 -24.48
N PHE A 73 18.95 -10.30 -23.77
CA PHE A 73 17.95 -10.99 -22.98
C PHE A 73 18.39 -11.08 -21.53
N LEU A 74 17.45 -10.83 -20.62
CA LEU A 74 17.61 -11.18 -19.21
C LEU A 74 17.11 -12.61 -19.03
N CYS A 75 17.96 -13.48 -18.50
CA CYS A 75 17.60 -14.85 -18.17
C CYS A 75 17.70 -15.10 -16.68
N VAL A 76 16.81 -15.93 -16.16
CA VAL A 76 16.94 -16.55 -14.84
C VAL A 76 17.02 -18.06 -15.03
N GLU A 77 18.01 -18.66 -14.40
CA GLU A 77 18.24 -20.09 -14.39
C GLU A 77 18.08 -20.64 -12.97
N LEU A 78 17.39 -21.78 -12.85
CA LEU A 78 17.17 -22.51 -11.62
C LEU A 78 17.87 -23.86 -11.69
N ASN A 79 18.70 -24.18 -10.69
CA ASN A 79 19.39 -25.47 -10.55
C ASN A 79 20.10 -25.93 -11.85
N GLU A 80 20.72 -24.99 -12.58
CA GLU A 80 21.47 -25.25 -13.82
C GLU A 80 20.69 -25.97 -14.93
N SER A 81 19.34 -25.99 -14.87
CA SER A 81 18.51 -26.82 -15.77
C SER A 81 17.23 -26.14 -16.24
N LEU A 82 16.59 -25.34 -15.39
CA LEU A 82 15.36 -24.63 -15.71
C LEU A 82 15.67 -23.16 -16.01
N LYS A 83 15.67 -22.81 -17.30
CA LYS A 83 15.99 -21.45 -17.78
C LYS A 83 14.78 -20.77 -18.40
N LYS A 84 14.52 -19.52 -18.01
CA LYS A 84 13.58 -18.62 -18.69
C LYS A 84 14.24 -17.30 -19.01
N CYS A 85 13.93 -16.75 -20.17
CA CYS A 85 14.51 -15.49 -20.64
C CYS A 85 13.42 -14.53 -21.14
N SER A 86 13.70 -13.25 -21.00
CA SER A 86 12.84 -12.16 -21.45
C SER A 86 13.67 -11.06 -22.09
N LEU A 87 13.06 -10.27 -22.97
CA LEU A 87 13.72 -9.13 -23.60
C LEU A 87 14.06 -8.08 -22.55
N MET A 88 15.27 -7.52 -22.60
CA MET A 88 15.70 -6.50 -21.62
C MET A 88 14.92 -5.19 -21.69
N ALA A 89 14.19 -4.92 -22.77
CA ALA A 89 13.36 -3.72 -22.91
C ALA A 89 12.16 -3.71 -21.94
N ASN A 90 11.63 -4.89 -21.59
CA ASN A 90 10.57 -5.07 -20.60
C ASN A 90 10.69 -6.46 -19.97
N PRO A 91 11.68 -6.66 -19.09
CA PRO A 91 12.01 -7.99 -18.60
C PRO A 91 10.91 -8.47 -17.66
N SER A 92 10.31 -9.61 -17.99
CA SER A 92 9.44 -10.36 -17.09
C SER A 92 9.84 -11.83 -17.17
N VAL A 93 10.38 -12.35 -16.07
CA VAL A 93 10.84 -13.73 -15.96
C VAL A 93 10.04 -14.42 -14.87
N ILE A 94 9.05 -15.20 -15.30
CA ILE A 94 8.03 -15.79 -14.42
C ILE A 94 8.05 -17.30 -14.53
N PHE A 95 8.13 -18.02 -13.42
CA PHE A 95 7.98 -19.47 -13.33
C PHE A 95 6.59 -19.81 -12.77
N HIS A 96 5.74 -20.43 -13.59
CA HIS A 96 4.35 -20.74 -13.20
C HIS A 96 4.23 -21.99 -12.35
N ASP A 97 5.02 -23.01 -12.66
CA ASP A 97 4.99 -24.30 -12.00
C ASP A 97 6.43 -24.69 -11.66
N LEU A 98 6.65 -25.02 -10.38
CA LEU A 98 7.91 -25.53 -9.87
C LEU A 98 7.60 -26.70 -8.93
N PRO A 99 8.18 -27.89 -9.12
CA PRO A 99 8.04 -28.98 -8.17
C PRO A 99 8.54 -28.64 -6.77
N ASP A 100 8.05 -29.34 -5.75
CA ASP A 100 8.59 -29.24 -4.38
C ASP A 100 10.09 -29.55 -4.36
N GLY A 101 10.85 -28.76 -3.61
CA GLY A 101 12.29 -28.96 -3.50
C GLY A 101 13.07 -27.66 -3.29
N ASN A 102 14.38 -27.79 -3.22
CA ASN A 102 15.29 -26.66 -3.06
C ASN A 102 15.81 -26.20 -4.43
N TYR A 103 15.86 -24.90 -4.60
CA TYR A 103 16.27 -24.22 -5.82
C TYR A 103 17.35 -23.19 -5.53
N THR A 104 18.25 -23.04 -6.48
CA THR A 104 19.18 -21.94 -6.57
C THR A 104 18.90 -21.18 -7.85
N ALA A 105 18.53 -19.91 -7.73
CA ALA A 105 18.32 -18.99 -8.83
C ALA A 105 19.57 -18.15 -9.11
N LEU A 106 19.83 -17.93 -10.39
CA LEU A 106 20.87 -17.07 -10.88
C LEU A 106 20.32 -16.27 -12.07
N ALA A 107 20.52 -14.96 -12.10
CA ALA A 107 20.17 -14.14 -13.25
C ALA A 107 21.41 -13.77 -14.05
N PHE A 108 21.28 -13.72 -15.37
CA PHE A 108 22.35 -13.30 -16.27
C PHE A 108 21.83 -12.60 -17.53
N ILE A 109 22.69 -11.78 -18.14
CA ILE A 109 22.41 -11.12 -19.43
C ILE A 109 23.09 -11.90 -20.54
N THR A 110 22.36 -12.18 -21.61
CA THR A 110 22.88 -12.92 -22.77
C THR A 110 22.43 -12.34 -24.11
N ASP A 111 23.04 -12.78 -25.20
CA ASP A 111 22.65 -12.42 -26.56
C ASP A 111 21.50 -13.28 -27.08
N ILE A 112 20.95 -12.92 -28.24
CA ILE A 112 19.84 -13.63 -28.90
C ILE A 112 20.10 -15.12 -29.13
N HIS A 113 21.38 -15.52 -29.22
CA HIS A 113 21.77 -16.91 -29.45
C HIS A 113 22.12 -17.66 -28.17
N SER A 114 22.06 -17.02 -27.00
CA SER A 114 22.49 -17.58 -25.71
C SER A 114 23.93 -18.10 -25.72
N ASN A 115 24.80 -17.54 -26.57
CA ASN A 115 26.17 -18.00 -26.76
C ASN A 115 27.15 -17.34 -25.77
N ILE A 116 26.80 -16.14 -25.29
CA ILE A 116 27.67 -15.30 -24.47
C ILE A 116 26.89 -14.80 -23.25
N GLN A 117 27.45 -14.96 -22.06
CA GLN A 117 26.95 -14.36 -20.82
C GLN A 117 27.76 -13.10 -20.52
N TYR A 118 27.09 -11.94 -20.43
CA TYR A 118 27.75 -10.64 -20.22
C TYR A 118 27.84 -10.25 -18.75
N HIS A 119 26.78 -10.55 -17.98
CA HIS A 119 26.65 -10.21 -16.57
C HIS A 119 25.93 -11.35 -15.86
N GLN A 120 26.27 -11.56 -14.59
CA GLN A 120 25.71 -12.62 -13.77
C GLN A 120 25.54 -12.12 -12.32
N THR A 121 24.46 -12.51 -11.67
CA THR A 121 24.20 -12.17 -10.25
C THR A 121 24.89 -13.14 -9.30
N SER A 122 24.81 -12.88 -7.99
CA SER A 122 25.00 -13.95 -7.01
C SER A 122 23.84 -14.95 -7.07
N GLU A 123 24.07 -16.14 -6.53
CA GLU A 123 23.04 -17.15 -6.33
C GLU A 123 22.03 -16.73 -5.24
N THR A 124 20.74 -16.94 -5.52
CA THR A 124 19.64 -16.77 -4.56
C THR A 124 18.99 -18.12 -4.30
N LYS A 125 18.93 -18.56 -3.04
CA LYS A 125 18.37 -19.87 -2.68
C LYS A 125 16.92 -19.75 -2.21
N PHE A 126 16.11 -20.73 -2.59
CA PHE A 126 14.71 -20.84 -2.14
C PHE A 126 14.24 -22.29 -2.15
N SER A 127 13.12 -22.55 -1.50
CA SER A 127 12.47 -23.85 -1.39
C SER A 127 11.03 -23.72 -1.86
N VAL A 128 10.53 -24.68 -2.63
CA VAL A 128 9.11 -24.80 -2.97
C VAL A 128 8.51 -25.89 -2.10
N VAL A 129 7.38 -25.58 -1.48
CA VAL A 129 6.68 -26.46 -0.54
C VAL A 129 5.28 -26.81 -1.03
N SER A 130 4.77 -27.95 -0.54
CA SER A 130 3.43 -28.41 -0.86
C SER A 130 2.36 -27.45 -0.33
N LYS A 131 1.18 -27.53 -0.94
CA LYS A 131 0.01 -26.74 -0.53
C LYS A 131 -0.43 -27.02 0.90
N GLU A 132 -0.31 -28.26 1.35
CA GLU A 132 -0.67 -28.67 2.71
C GLU A 132 0.26 -28.02 3.73
N ALA A 133 1.57 -28.07 3.51
CA ALA A 133 2.56 -27.43 4.37
C ALA A 133 2.35 -25.91 4.46
N PHE A 134 2.05 -25.27 3.33
CA PHE A 134 1.74 -23.83 3.29
C PHE A 134 0.42 -23.49 4.01
N THR A 135 -0.60 -24.33 3.87
CA THR A 135 -1.89 -24.15 4.56
C THR A 135 -1.71 -24.27 6.07
N GLU A 136 -0.90 -25.20 6.54
CA GLU A 136 -0.56 -25.34 7.97
C GLU A 136 0.19 -24.11 8.49
N TYR A 137 1.21 -23.65 7.76
CA TYR A 137 1.99 -22.45 8.06
C TYR A 137 1.11 -21.18 8.19
N THR A 138 0.21 -20.95 7.23
CA THR A 138 -0.67 -19.77 7.22
C THR A 138 -1.73 -19.86 8.31
N ALA A 139 -2.27 -21.06 8.58
CA ALA A 139 -3.25 -21.27 9.63
C ALA A 139 -2.65 -21.04 11.03
N GLU A 140 -1.40 -21.45 11.27
CA GLU A 140 -0.69 -21.19 12.53
C GLU A 140 -0.50 -19.68 12.75
N ARG A 141 0.07 -18.97 11.77
CA ARG A 141 0.29 -17.51 11.89
C ARG A 141 -0.99 -16.68 11.98
N SER A 142 -2.07 -17.14 11.35
CA SER A 142 -3.38 -16.48 11.47
C SER A 142 -3.96 -16.59 12.88
N ARG A 143 -3.68 -17.68 13.62
CA ARG A 143 -4.11 -17.82 15.02
C ARG A 143 -3.35 -16.89 15.95
N ASP A 144 -2.06 -16.68 15.70
CA ASP A 144 -1.20 -15.82 16.53
C ASP A 144 -1.59 -14.33 16.46
N ALA A 145 -2.26 -13.91 15.38
CA ALA A 145 -2.67 -12.51 15.20
C ALA A 145 -3.81 -12.07 16.15
N ASN A 146 -4.59 -13.02 16.72
CA ASN A 146 -5.68 -12.82 17.68
C ASN A 146 -6.51 -11.53 17.44
N GLU A 147 -6.97 -11.33 16.20
CA GLU A 147 -7.66 -10.12 15.78
C GLU A 147 -9.16 -10.20 16.09
N LEU A 148 -9.64 -9.27 16.91
CA LEU A 148 -11.05 -9.19 17.27
C LEU A 148 -11.85 -8.44 16.18
N SER A 149 -13.06 -8.91 15.91
CA SER A 149 -14.08 -8.10 15.23
C SER A 149 -14.54 -6.95 16.13
N LEU A 150 -15.23 -5.97 15.53
CA LEU A 150 -15.80 -4.82 16.24
C LEU A 150 -16.72 -5.26 17.40
N LEU A 151 -17.61 -6.22 17.15
CA LEU A 151 -18.57 -6.70 18.15
C LEU A 151 -17.87 -7.48 19.27
N GLU A 152 -16.91 -8.35 18.94
CA GLU A 152 -16.14 -9.08 19.95
C GLU A 152 -15.33 -8.13 20.84
N TRP A 153 -14.73 -7.09 20.24
CA TRP A 153 -14.04 -6.04 21.00
C TRP A 153 -14.98 -5.29 21.92
N ALA A 154 -16.15 -4.86 21.44
CA ALA A 154 -17.12 -4.13 22.26
C ALA A 154 -17.61 -4.97 23.45
N MET A 155 -17.95 -6.24 23.20
CA MET A 155 -18.35 -7.18 24.27
C MET A 155 -17.27 -7.37 25.34
N LEU A 156 -15.98 -7.27 24.98
CA LEU A 156 -14.89 -7.34 25.95
C LEU A 156 -14.76 -6.05 26.77
N GLN A 157 -14.97 -4.89 26.17
CA GLN A 157 -14.97 -3.60 26.88
C GLN A 157 -16.09 -3.53 27.93
N ASP A 158 -17.30 -3.96 27.57
CA ASP A 158 -18.44 -3.98 28.50
C ASP A 158 -18.15 -4.85 29.74
N LYS A 159 -17.51 -6.01 29.54
CA LYS A 159 -17.09 -6.89 30.64
C LYS A 159 -16.01 -6.27 31.53
N VAL A 160 -15.17 -5.40 30.99
CA VAL A 160 -14.17 -4.66 31.78
C VAL A 160 -14.88 -3.62 32.63
N LEU A 161 -15.76 -2.82 32.03
CA LEU A 161 -16.55 -1.79 32.72
C LEU A 161 -17.37 -2.38 33.88
N GLU A 162 -18.07 -3.50 33.65
CA GLU A 162 -18.84 -4.20 34.69
C GLU A 162 -18.00 -4.77 35.84
N LYS A 163 -16.71 -5.05 35.60
CA LYS A 163 -15.77 -5.49 36.64
C LYS A 163 -15.24 -4.32 37.44
N THR A 164 -14.91 -3.20 36.78
CA THR A 164 -14.40 -1.99 37.43
C THR A 164 -15.46 -1.34 38.32
N GLU A 165 -16.75 -1.45 38.00
CA GLU A 165 -17.84 -0.97 38.85
C GLU A 165 -18.08 -1.83 40.12
N LYS A 166 -17.50 -3.03 40.21
CA LYS A 166 -17.68 -3.96 41.35
C LYS A 166 -16.53 -3.94 42.37
N GLU A 167 -15.45 -3.19 42.12
CA GLU A 167 -14.35 -2.99 43.08
C GLU A 167 -14.48 -1.63 43.79
N PRO A 168 -14.19 -1.52 45.11
CA PRO A 168 -14.26 -0.23 45.81
C PRO A 168 -13.21 0.73 45.26
N VAL A 169 -13.66 1.92 44.84
CA VAL A 169 -12.84 2.97 44.26
C VAL A 169 -11.93 3.60 45.33
N GLU A 170 -10.62 3.34 45.27
CA GLU A 170 -9.63 4.33 45.71
C GLU A 170 -9.47 5.37 44.58
N ASP A 171 -9.77 6.62 44.91
CA ASP A 171 -9.76 7.77 44.00
C ASP A 171 -8.34 8.05 43.49
N VAL A 172 -7.98 7.45 42.35
CA VAL A 172 -6.85 7.89 41.52
C VAL A 172 -7.42 8.43 40.22
N ARG A 173 -7.98 9.64 40.29
CA ARG A 173 -8.32 10.45 39.12
C ARG A 173 -7.03 10.89 38.42
N ALA A 174 -6.41 9.98 37.67
CA ALA A 174 -5.39 10.34 36.70
C ALA A 174 -6.07 10.95 35.48
N THR A 175 -6.27 12.27 35.50
CA THR A 175 -6.51 13.06 34.30
C THR A 175 -5.33 12.86 33.34
N GLN A 176 -5.48 11.97 32.36
CA GLN A 176 -4.67 12.01 31.16
C GLN A 176 -5.12 13.23 30.36
N THR A 177 -4.62 14.40 30.74
CA THR A 177 -4.58 15.56 29.86
C THR A 177 -3.66 15.20 28.70
N THR A 178 -4.24 14.81 27.58
CA THR A 178 -3.60 14.99 26.28
C THR A 178 -3.15 16.45 26.19
N PRO A 179 -1.88 16.73 25.84
CA PRO A 179 -1.46 18.10 25.59
C PRO A 179 -2.41 18.69 24.55
N ALA A 180 -3.03 19.83 24.86
CA ALA A 180 -3.84 20.55 23.89
C ALA A 180 -2.91 21.01 22.77
N VAL A 181 -2.76 20.20 21.72
CA VAL A 181 -2.03 20.58 20.51
C VAL A 181 -2.83 21.71 19.89
N ASN A 182 -2.20 22.87 19.75
CA ASN A 182 -2.86 24.02 19.17
C ASN A 182 -3.06 23.75 17.68
N ALA A 183 -4.28 23.97 17.17
CA ALA A 183 -4.61 23.63 15.79
C ALA A 183 -3.78 24.42 14.75
N SER A 184 -3.19 25.55 15.14
CA SER A 184 -2.25 26.35 14.34
C SER A 184 -0.92 25.64 14.09
N ASP A 185 -0.55 24.68 14.94
CA ASP A 185 0.79 24.09 14.94
C ASP A 185 0.84 22.76 14.17
N ILE A 186 -0.29 22.32 13.60
CA ILE A 186 -0.39 21.07 12.85
C ILE A 186 0.16 21.26 11.43
N PHE A 187 1.17 20.45 11.10
CA PHE A 187 1.87 20.45 9.82
C PHE A 187 1.23 19.52 8.77
N LEU A 188 0.66 18.39 9.20
CA LEU A 188 0.04 17.41 8.32
C LEU A 188 -1.21 16.83 8.97
N VAL A 189 -2.31 16.76 8.21
CA VAL A 189 -3.53 16.04 8.61
C VAL A 189 -3.75 14.88 7.66
N ILE A 190 -3.86 13.67 8.20
CA ILE A 190 -4.04 12.42 7.46
C ILE A 190 -5.48 11.93 7.67
N GLY A 191 -6.22 11.76 6.59
CA GLY A 191 -7.54 11.17 6.57
C GLY A 191 -7.50 9.75 6.00
N VAL A 192 -7.81 8.77 6.84
CA VAL A 192 -7.81 7.34 6.49
C VAL A 192 -9.24 6.91 6.15
N LYS A 193 -9.53 6.70 4.87
CA LYS A 193 -10.78 6.12 4.40
C LYS A 193 -10.93 4.70 4.95
N THR A 194 -12.07 4.42 5.57
CA THR A 194 -12.31 3.11 6.20
C THR A 194 -13.77 2.68 6.04
N SER A 195 -14.02 1.37 6.12
CA SER A 195 -15.35 0.82 6.36
C SER A 195 -15.52 0.55 7.86
N LEU A 196 -16.57 1.12 8.46
CA LEU A 196 -16.82 1.10 9.90
C LEU A 196 -16.89 -0.32 10.46
N VAL A 197 -17.67 -1.20 9.83
CA VAL A 197 -17.86 -2.56 10.36
C VAL A 197 -16.72 -3.48 9.92
N LYS A 198 -16.41 -3.51 8.62
CA LYS A 198 -15.53 -4.53 8.03
C LYS A 198 -14.06 -4.33 8.40
N ASN A 199 -13.62 -3.09 8.51
CA ASN A 199 -12.20 -2.77 8.61
C ASN A 199 -11.76 -2.35 10.02
N PHE A 200 -12.53 -2.71 11.05
CA PHE A 200 -12.16 -2.47 12.44
C PHE A 200 -10.73 -2.93 12.77
N LYS A 201 -10.37 -4.15 12.33
CA LYS A 201 -9.03 -4.72 12.54
C LYS A 201 -7.90 -3.89 11.94
N LEU A 202 -8.13 -3.27 10.77
CA LEU A 202 -7.15 -2.40 10.13
C LEU A 202 -6.98 -1.11 10.92
N ARG A 203 -8.08 -0.50 11.39
CA ARG A 203 -8.00 0.65 12.28
C ARG A 203 -7.20 0.34 13.54
N GLN A 204 -7.43 -0.82 14.16
CA GLN A 204 -6.66 -1.23 15.34
C GLN A 204 -5.18 -1.53 15.01
N ALA A 205 -4.88 -2.02 13.80
CA ALA A 205 -3.50 -2.19 13.35
C ALA A 205 -2.82 -0.83 13.19
N ILE A 206 -3.47 0.13 12.54
CA ILE A 206 -2.97 1.50 12.34
C ILE A 206 -2.72 2.20 13.68
N ARG A 207 -3.71 2.20 14.59
CA ARG A 207 -3.57 2.79 15.95
C ARG A 207 -2.45 2.16 16.75
N GLY A 208 -2.27 0.85 16.63
CA GLY A 208 -1.21 0.11 17.31
C GLY A 208 0.17 0.22 16.64
N THR A 209 0.29 0.93 15.52
CA THR A 209 1.53 1.00 14.73
C THR A 209 1.87 2.44 14.34
N TRP A 210 1.76 2.79 13.06
CA TRP A 210 2.27 4.05 12.52
C TRP A 210 1.45 5.28 12.94
N ALA A 211 0.21 5.10 13.40
CA ALA A 211 -0.60 6.17 14.01
C ALA A 211 -0.58 6.12 15.55
N SER A 212 0.27 5.29 16.17
CA SER A 212 0.40 5.27 17.62
C SER A 212 1.05 6.56 18.13
N GLN A 213 0.74 6.94 19.37
CA GLN A 213 1.29 8.15 20.01
C GLN A 213 2.83 8.19 20.02
N ASN A 214 3.49 7.04 20.08
CA ASN A 214 4.96 6.95 20.10
C ASN A 214 5.59 7.05 18.71
N ALA A 215 4.83 6.72 17.65
CA ALA A 215 5.30 6.74 16.27
C ALA A 215 4.98 8.06 15.56
N LEU A 216 3.88 8.72 15.96
CA LEU A 216 3.37 9.89 15.28
C LEU A 216 4.13 11.16 15.70
N PRO A 217 4.64 11.99 14.75
CA PRO A 217 5.20 13.29 15.09
C PRO A 217 4.14 14.21 15.73
N ALA A 218 4.58 15.10 16.62
CA ALA A 218 3.67 15.93 17.43
C ALA A 218 2.82 16.92 16.61
N ASP A 219 3.26 17.28 15.41
CA ASP A 219 2.56 18.18 14.49
C ASP A 219 1.81 17.43 13.37
N VAL A 220 1.48 16.16 13.60
CA VAL A 220 0.66 15.34 12.69
C VAL A 220 -0.61 14.89 13.39
N MET A 221 -1.73 14.98 12.68
CA MET A 221 -3.03 14.44 13.12
C MET A 221 -3.49 13.35 12.16
N VAL A 222 -4.07 12.27 12.71
CA VAL A 222 -4.65 11.16 11.94
C VAL A 222 -6.12 11.01 12.33
N PHE A 223 -6.99 10.92 11.34
CA PHE A 223 -8.42 10.68 11.53
C PHE A 223 -8.89 9.54 10.62
N PHE A 224 -9.78 8.69 11.14
CA PHE A 224 -10.49 7.70 10.34
C PHE A 224 -11.79 8.31 9.78
N ILE A 225 -11.98 8.21 8.47
CA ILE A 225 -13.11 8.74 7.73
C ILE A 225 -14.19 7.65 7.63
N GLY A 226 -15.02 7.54 8.67
CA GLY A 226 -16.09 6.55 8.79
C GLY A 226 -17.32 6.89 7.94
N CYS A 227 -17.84 8.10 8.08
CA CYS A 227 -19.18 8.53 7.59
C CYS A 227 -20.34 7.78 8.26
N GLU A 228 -21.59 8.13 7.96
CA GLU A 228 -22.75 7.47 8.56
C GLU A 228 -22.87 6.00 8.11
N PRO A 229 -23.01 5.01 9.01
CA PRO A 229 -23.04 3.60 8.65
C PRO A 229 -24.32 3.22 7.89
N ASP A 230 -24.18 2.62 6.71
CA ASP A 230 -25.26 1.95 5.99
C ASP A 230 -25.40 0.50 6.50
N LEU A 231 -26.41 0.26 7.33
CA LEU A 231 -26.71 -1.07 7.90
C LEU A 231 -27.90 -1.76 7.21
N SER A 232 -28.29 -1.31 6.02
CA SER A 232 -29.44 -1.87 5.28
C SER A 232 -29.29 -3.36 4.94
N TYR A 233 -28.06 -3.86 4.89
CA TYR A 233 -27.74 -5.27 4.66
C TYR A 233 -27.93 -6.17 5.91
N VAL A 234 -28.18 -5.58 7.09
CA VAL A 234 -28.37 -6.31 8.35
C VAL A 234 -29.87 -6.49 8.60
N HIS A 235 -30.36 -7.73 8.64
CA HIS A 235 -31.81 -8.01 8.64
C HIS A 235 -32.47 -8.05 10.05
N GLY A 236 -31.78 -7.65 11.11
CA GLY A 236 -32.32 -7.60 12.48
C GLY A 236 -32.13 -6.24 13.16
N ALA A 237 -33.18 -5.69 13.75
CA ALA A 237 -33.12 -4.40 14.44
C ALA A 237 -32.17 -4.43 15.65
N ASP A 238 -32.17 -5.54 16.42
CA ASP A 238 -31.28 -5.71 17.56
C ASP A 238 -29.81 -5.79 17.14
N GLU A 239 -29.51 -6.50 16.04
CA GLU A 239 -28.16 -6.60 15.49
C GLU A 239 -27.68 -5.25 14.93
N GLN A 240 -28.55 -4.51 14.23
CA GLN A 240 -28.24 -3.14 13.81
C GLN A 240 -27.92 -2.24 15.00
N GLN A 241 -28.68 -2.34 16.09
CA GLN A 241 -28.45 -1.56 17.29
C GLN A 241 -27.11 -1.92 17.94
N GLN A 242 -26.80 -3.21 18.09
CA GLN A 242 -25.51 -3.69 18.62
C GLN A 242 -24.32 -3.16 17.81
N ILE A 243 -24.44 -3.15 16.47
CA ILE A 243 -23.40 -2.59 15.61
C ILE A 243 -23.25 -1.09 15.84
N ARG A 244 -24.35 -0.33 15.91
CA ARG A 244 -24.31 1.12 16.19
C ARG A 244 -23.67 1.41 17.55
N ASP A 245 -24.03 0.66 18.57
CA ASP A 245 -23.49 0.81 19.92
C ASP A 245 -21.99 0.52 19.94
N ALA A 246 -21.54 -0.54 19.25
CA ALA A 246 -20.11 -0.86 19.13
C ALA A 246 -19.32 0.21 18.35
N ILE A 247 -19.88 0.75 17.26
CA ILE A 247 -19.27 1.88 16.51
C ILE A 247 -19.14 3.11 17.41
N ASN A 248 -20.19 3.43 18.17
CA ASN A 248 -20.19 4.57 19.09
C ASN A 248 -19.18 4.38 20.22
N LEU A 249 -19.06 3.16 20.75
CA LEU A 249 -18.06 2.82 21.75
C LEU A 249 -16.64 2.99 21.21
N GLU A 250 -16.36 2.55 19.98
CA GLU A 250 -15.06 2.79 19.34
C GLU A 250 -14.79 4.29 19.17
N LYS A 251 -15.76 5.03 18.63
CA LYS A 251 -15.65 6.49 18.43
C LYS A 251 -15.31 7.20 19.74
N GLN A 252 -16.01 6.88 20.82
CA GLN A 252 -15.76 7.48 22.15
C GLN A 252 -14.41 7.08 22.74
N THR A 253 -14.01 5.81 22.56
CA THR A 253 -12.76 5.28 23.11
C THR A 253 -11.53 5.94 22.52
N TYR A 254 -11.52 6.13 21.19
CA TYR A 254 -10.32 6.58 20.48
C TYR A 254 -10.36 8.04 20.04
N SER A 255 -11.55 8.66 19.95
CA SER A 255 -11.75 10.07 19.57
C SER A 255 -11.12 10.49 18.24
N ASP A 256 -10.82 9.53 17.36
CA ASP A 256 -10.18 9.70 16.05
C ASP A 256 -11.09 9.31 14.87
N LEU A 257 -12.29 8.79 15.16
CA LEU A 257 -13.23 8.26 14.18
C LEU A 257 -14.32 9.30 13.85
N LEU A 258 -14.26 9.86 12.63
CA LEU A 258 -15.18 10.86 12.13
C LEU A 258 -16.41 10.19 11.50
N ILE A 259 -17.58 10.50 12.04
CA ILE A 259 -18.88 9.95 11.62
C ILE A 259 -19.85 11.12 11.47
N ASP A 260 -20.38 11.62 12.58
CA ASP A 260 -21.39 12.69 12.64
C ASP A 260 -20.88 14.04 12.07
N GLU A 261 -19.56 14.22 12.08
CA GLU A 261 -18.88 15.41 11.57
C GLU A 261 -18.93 15.50 10.03
N LEU A 262 -19.22 14.38 9.35
CA LEU A 262 -19.14 14.22 7.90
C LEU A 262 -20.53 13.95 7.29
N ARG A 263 -20.87 14.66 6.21
CA ARG A 263 -22.16 14.50 5.52
C ARG A 263 -22.06 13.52 4.36
N CYS A 264 -21.76 12.27 4.67
CA CYS A 264 -21.55 11.18 3.74
C CYS A 264 -22.08 9.86 4.31
N GLN A 265 -22.18 8.85 3.45
CA GLN A 265 -22.52 7.48 3.85
C GLN A 265 -21.27 6.59 3.82
N ASP A 266 -21.20 5.61 4.71
CA ASP A 266 -20.19 4.54 4.68
C ASP A 266 -20.49 3.55 3.56
N SER A 267 -20.36 4.02 2.33
CA SER A 267 -20.58 3.23 1.13
C SER A 267 -19.47 3.47 0.14
N TYR A 268 -19.10 2.42 -0.58
CA TYR A 268 -18.11 2.47 -1.64
C TYR A 268 -18.52 3.48 -2.74
N ALA A 269 -19.82 3.58 -3.03
CA ALA A 269 -20.34 4.52 -4.02
C ALA A 269 -20.15 6.00 -3.63
N ASP A 270 -19.91 6.29 -2.35
CA ASP A 270 -19.79 7.65 -1.82
C ASP A 270 -18.33 8.07 -1.56
N LEU A 271 -17.34 7.29 -2.00
CA LEU A 271 -15.91 7.57 -1.78
C LEU A 271 -15.48 9.00 -2.18
N PRO A 272 -15.84 9.55 -3.36
CA PRO A 272 -15.48 10.93 -3.67
C PRO A 272 -16.09 11.94 -2.68
N ASN A 273 -17.28 11.66 -2.16
CA ASN A 273 -17.92 12.52 -1.17
C ASN A 273 -17.26 12.39 0.21
N LYS A 274 -16.83 11.18 0.61
CA LYS A 274 -16.00 10.98 1.81
C LYS A 274 -14.78 11.90 1.80
N VAL A 275 -14.08 11.99 0.66
CA VAL A 275 -12.91 12.88 0.49
C VAL A 275 -13.31 14.35 0.64
N LYS A 276 -14.39 14.80 -0.02
CA LYS A 276 -14.86 16.18 0.09
C LYS A 276 -15.24 16.57 1.52
N GLU A 277 -15.97 15.70 2.22
CA GLU A 277 -16.41 15.97 3.59
C GLU A 277 -15.26 15.94 4.59
N PHE A 278 -14.31 15.02 4.44
CA PHE A 278 -13.10 15.05 5.23
C PHE A 278 -12.29 16.32 5.01
N LEU A 279 -12.03 16.71 3.75
CA LEU A 279 -11.31 17.95 3.46
C LEU A 279 -12.06 19.18 4.00
N ARG A 280 -13.41 19.19 3.95
CA ARG A 280 -14.22 20.25 4.55
C ARG A 280 -13.99 20.32 6.06
N PHE A 281 -14.09 19.20 6.76
CA PHE A 281 -13.82 19.12 8.20
C PHE A 281 -12.38 19.58 8.52
N ALA A 282 -11.38 18.97 7.87
CA ALA A 282 -9.98 19.20 8.16
C ALA A 282 -9.55 20.65 7.88
N THR A 283 -9.97 21.24 6.75
CA THR A 283 -9.62 22.63 6.42
C THR A 283 -10.36 23.66 7.29
N GLN A 284 -11.46 23.29 7.96
CA GLN A 284 -12.14 24.14 8.93
C GLN A 284 -11.49 24.08 10.31
N GLN A 285 -10.98 22.92 10.72
CA GLN A 285 -10.32 22.73 12.02
C GLN A 285 -8.86 23.17 11.99
N PHE A 286 -8.13 22.88 10.90
CA PHE A 286 -6.70 23.11 10.78
C PHE A 286 -6.41 24.12 9.67
N LEU A 287 -6.64 25.39 9.97
CA LEU A 287 -6.62 26.49 8.98
C LEU A 287 -5.24 26.76 8.39
N GLU A 288 -4.17 26.50 9.13
CA GLU A 288 -2.78 26.81 8.74
C GLU A 288 -1.99 25.57 8.30
N THR A 289 -2.61 24.38 8.34
CA THR A 289 -1.94 23.15 7.92
C THR A 289 -1.59 23.17 6.44
N PRO A 290 -0.31 23.04 6.05
CA PRO A 290 0.09 23.12 4.64
C PRO A 290 -0.28 21.87 3.84
N PHE A 291 -0.40 20.70 4.47
CA PHE A 291 -0.56 19.42 3.79
C PHE A 291 -1.69 18.56 4.35
N PHE A 292 -2.41 17.92 3.44
CA PHE A 292 -3.44 16.93 3.75
C PHE A 292 -3.08 15.63 3.02
N MET A 293 -3.11 14.51 3.71
CA MET A 293 -3.00 13.20 3.09
C MET A 293 -4.35 12.51 3.12
N ILE A 294 -4.72 11.89 2.01
CA ILE A 294 -5.80 10.91 1.96
C ILE A 294 -5.15 9.54 1.81
N ALA A 295 -5.58 8.61 2.66
CA ALA A 295 -5.09 7.24 2.72
C ALA A 295 -6.25 6.25 2.72
N ASP A 296 -6.04 5.03 2.24
CA ASP A 296 -6.89 3.89 2.58
C ASP A 296 -6.41 3.25 3.91
N ASP A 297 -7.25 2.43 4.54
CA ASP A 297 -6.93 1.77 5.81
C ASP A 297 -6.08 0.49 5.65
N ASP A 298 -5.70 0.13 4.42
CA ASP A 298 -4.85 -1.00 4.07
C ASP A 298 -3.42 -0.54 3.70
N ILE A 299 -2.92 0.51 4.36
CA ILE A 299 -1.56 1.03 4.15
C ILE A 299 -0.68 0.97 5.40
N TYR A 300 0.63 0.88 5.17
CA TYR A 300 1.66 1.17 6.14
C TYR A 300 2.39 2.45 5.75
N LEU A 301 2.48 3.40 6.69
CA LEU A 301 3.05 4.72 6.44
C LEU A 301 4.21 5.03 7.40
N ARG A 302 5.35 5.45 6.87
CA ARG A 302 6.47 6.00 7.65
C ARG A 302 6.28 7.50 7.81
N VAL A 303 5.44 7.88 8.77
CA VAL A 303 4.99 9.27 8.96
C VAL A 303 6.16 10.23 9.21
N ASP A 304 7.17 9.79 9.98
CA ASP A 304 8.40 10.54 10.21
C ASP A 304 9.08 10.93 8.88
N LYS A 305 9.33 9.95 8.02
CA LYS A 305 9.96 10.15 6.70
C LYS A 305 9.13 10.98 5.77
N LEU A 306 7.80 10.77 5.78
CA LEU A 306 6.90 11.61 5.01
C LEU A 306 7.03 13.08 5.44
N THR A 307 7.01 13.36 6.74
CA THR A 307 7.13 14.74 7.23
C THR A 307 8.49 15.36 6.94
N ASP A 308 9.59 14.59 7.05
CA ASP A 308 10.94 15.05 6.68
C ASP A 308 10.98 15.50 5.21
N GLU A 309 10.42 14.71 4.28
CA GLU A 309 10.35 15.07 2.87
C GLU A 309 9.47 16.30 2.63
N LEU A 310 8.27 16.35 3.22
CA LEU A 310 7.35 17.48 3.07
C LEU A 310 7.92 18.80 3.62
N ARG A 311 8.78 18.76 4.64
CA ARG A 311 9.38 19.96 5.21
C ARG A 311 10.34 20.66 4.25
N VAL A 312 11.04 19.90 3.41
CA VAL A 312 12.00 20.42 2.43
C VAL A 312 11.39 20.69 1.05
N MET A 313 10.12 20.33 0.83
CA MET A 313 9.43 20.63 -0.43
C MET A 313 9.15 22.13 -0.60
N ASP A 314 9.27 22.59 -1.84
CA ASP A 314 8.82 23.93 -2.23
C ASP A 314 7.29 24.03 -2.10
N ARG A 315 6.85 25.06 -1.37
CA ARG A 315 5.44 25.35 -1.08
C ARG A 315 4.92 26.53 -1.90
N SER A 316 5.69 27.02 -2.87
CA SER A 316 5.31 28.17 -3.70
C SER A 316 4.19 27.86 -4.69
N GLN A 317 3.93 26.57 -4.97
CA GLN A 317 2.93 26.11 -5.92
C GLN A 317 2.01 25.05 -5.28
N PRO A 318 0.73 24.98 -5.72
CA PRO A 318 -0.16 23.91 -5.31
C PRO A 318 0.40 22.53 -5.67
N LEU A 319 0.18 21.58 -4.77
CA LEU A 319 0.78 20.25 -4.83
C LEU A 319 -0.29 19.15 -4.81
N TYR A 320 -0.10 18.17 -5.69
CA TYR A 320 -0.83 16.90 -5.72
C TYR A 320 0.18 15.78 -6.03
N ILE A 321 0.51 14.94 -5.04
CA ILE A 321 1.53 13.89 -5.15
C ILE A 321 0.94 12.52 -4.80
N GLY A 322 1.36 11.48 -5.52
CA GLY A 322 1.22 10.09 -5.07
C GLY A 322 1.81 9.11 -6.09
N GLN A 323 1.43 7.83 -6.01
CA GLN A 323 1.84 6.85 -7.02
C GLN A 323 1.03 7.06 -8.31
N VAL A 324 1.67 7.20 -9.48
CA VAL A 324 0.96 7.46 -10.75
C VAL A 324 1.21 6.29 -11.69
N TRP A 325 0.23 5.40 -11.81
CA TRP A 325 0.38 4.15 -12.57
C TRP A 325 0.61 4.36 -14.06
N ASP A 326 0.04 5.41 -14.65
CA ASP A 326 0.27 5.77 -16.06
C ASP A 326 1.76 5.89 -16.40
N LEU A 327 2.55 6.44 -15.47
CA LEU A 327 3.99 6.66 -15.64
C LEU A 327 4.81 5.39 -15.40
N ILE A 328 4.32 4.49 -14.55
CA ILE A 328 4.98 3.20 -14.24
C ILE A 328 4.73 2.20 -15.37
N ILE A 329 3.48 2.11 -15.85
CA ILE A 329 3.04 1.14 -16.86
C ILE A 329 3.31 1.66 -18.28
N GLY A 330 3.54 2.96 -18.44
CA GLY A 330 3.83 3.60 -19.74
C GLY A 330 2.60 3.71 -20.66
N ARG A 331 1.39 3.64 -20.10
CA ARG A 331 0.12 3.81 -20.83
C ARG A 331 -0.97 4.35 -19.92
N SER A 332 -1.91 5.09 -20.49
CA SER A 332 -3.04 5.61 -19.72
C SER A 332 -4.01 4.53 -19.27
N GLN A 333 -4.43 4.63 -18.02
CA GLN A 333 -5.55 3.85 -17.47
C GLN A 333 -6.85 4.18 -18.22
N LYS A 334 -7.70 3.16 -18.38
CA LYS A 334 -8.97 3.28 -19.12
C LYS A 334 -10.16 3.06 -18.18
N PRO A 335 -11.28 3.74 -18.41
CA PRO A 335 -12.52 3.46 -17.69
C PRO A 335 -12.98 2.03 -17.97
N VAL A 336 -13.39 1.32 -16.92
CA VAL A 336 -13.98 -0.01 -17.07
C VAL A 336 -15.40 0.16 -17.63
N ARG A 337 -15.68 -0.46 -18.78
CA ARG A 337 -16.97 -0.32 -19.49
C ARG A 337 -17.88 -1.53 -19.32
N ASP A 338 -17.41 -2.57 -18.64
CA ASP A 338 -18.23 -3.74 -18.30
C ASP A 338 -19.12 -3.39 -17.10
N THR A 339 -20.44 -3.51 -17.27
CA THR A 339 -21.44 -3.17 -16.23
C THR A 339 -21.43 -4.12 -15.04
N THR A 340 -20.76 -5.27 -15.15
CA THR A 340 -20.64 -6.25 -14.06
C THR A 340 -19.44 -5.99 -13.16
N GLU A 341 -18.50 -5.14 -13.60
CA GLU A 341 -17.30 -4.83 -12.88
C GLU A 341 -17.51 -3.74 -11.82
N ARG A 342 -16.84 -3.89 -10.67
CA ARG A 342 -16.95 -2.97 -9.53
C ARG A 342 -16.62 -1.51 -9.89
N TYR A 343 -15.73 -1.30 -10.85
CA TYR A 343 -15.25 0.01 -11.27
C TYR A 343 -15.92 0.52 -12.56
N TYR A 344 -17.10 -0.03 -12.91
CA TYR A 344 -17.85 0.38 -14.09
C TYR A 344 -18.10 1.89 -14.13
N ILE A 345 -17.77 2.50 -15.28
CA ILE A 345 -18.08 3.88 -15.61
C ILE A 345 -18.78 3.92 -16.96
N SER A 346 -19.99 4.48 -17.00
CA SER A 346 -20.74 4.65 -18.25
C SER A 346 -20.10 5.70 -19.17
N GLU A 347 -20.29 5.56 -20.48
CA GLU A 347 -19.84 6.57 -21.45
C GLU A 347 -20.58 7.91 -21.27
N GLU A 348 -21.83 7.87 -20.79
CA GLU A 348 -22.59 9.08 -20.44
C GLU A 348 -21.92 9.86 -19.30
N LEU A 349 -21.42 9.14 -18.28
CA LEU A 349 -20.77 9.76 -17.13
C LEU A 349 -19.35 10.26 -17.47
N TYR A 350 -18.62 9.49 -18.27
CA TYR A 350 -17.27 9.84 -18.72
C TYR A 350 -17.06 9.38 -20.18
N PRO A 351 -17.17 10.28 -21.17
CA PRO A 351 -17.13 9.89 -22.58
C PRO A 351 -15.72 9.65 -23.13
N LEU A 352 -14.66 10.05 -22.40
CA LEU A 352 -13.28 9.89 -22.87
C LEU A 352 -12.81 8.43 -22.73
N HIS A 353 -11.90 8.01 -23.61
CA HIS A 353 -11.38 6.64 -23.64
C HIS A 353 -10.29 6.35 -22.60
N SER A 354 -9.75 7.38 -21.95
CA SER A 354 -8.65 7.26 -20.99
C SER A 354 -8.81 8.29 -19.89
N TYR A 355 -8.35 7.95 -18.69
CA TYR A 355 -8.24 8.90 -17.59
C TYR A 355 -7.02 9.80 -17.79
N PRO A 356 -7.05 11.04 -17.26
CA PRO A 356 -5.81 11.80 -17.08
C PRO A 356 -4.93 11.07 -16.04
N PRO A 357 -3.60 11.32 -16.01
CA PRO A 357 -2.76 10.82 -14.93
C PRO A 357 -3.29 11.27 -13.56
N PHE A 358 -3.45 10.32 -12.64
CA PHE A 358 -3.95 10.54 -11.29
C PHE A 358 -3.03 9.87 -10.26
N ALA A 359 -3.01 10.41 -9.04
CA ALA A 359 -2.37 9.75 -7.91
C ALA A 359 -3.29 8.66 -7.38
N PHE A 360 -2.80 7.44 -7.32
CA PHE A 360 -3.56 6.23 -7.00
C PHE A 360 -4.18 6.28 -5.59
N GLY A 361 -5.42 5.83 -5.47
CA GLY A 361 -6.31 6.08 -4.31
C GLY A 361 -5.85 5.70 -2.91
N PRO A 362 -4.98 4.70 -2.68
CA PRO A 362 -4.56 4.33 -1.33
C PRO A 362 -3.69 5.36 -0.60
N HIS A 363 -3.02 6.26 -1.33
CA HIS A 363 -2.15 7.26 -0.70
C HIS A 363 -1.83 8.42 -1.64
N TYR A 364 -2.41 9.59 -1.35
CA TYR A 364 -2.06 10.81 -2.04
C TYR A 364 -2.06 12.03 -1.12
N LEU A 365 -1.26 13.01 -1.50
CA LEU A 365 -1.02 14.25 -0.76
C LEU A 365 -1.56 15.43 -1.54
N LEU A 366 -2.15 16.37 -0.81
CA LEU A 366 -2.70 17.62 -1.29
C LEU A 366 -2.10 18.77 -0.48
N SER A 367 -1.65 19.81 -1.17
CA SER A 367 -1.44 21.12 -0.53
C SER A 367 -2.77 21.72 -0.05
N ILE A 368 -2.70 22.66 0.89
CA ILE A 368 -3.89 23.38 1.37
C ILE A 368 -4.64 24.13 0.26
N ASP A 369 -3.95 24.64 -0.78
CA ASP A 369 -4.61 25.30 -1.91
C ASP A 369 -5.51 24.34 -2.69
N CYS A 370 -5.03 23.12 -2.93
CA CYS A 370 -5.80 22.03 -3.55
C CYS A 370 -7.02 21.66 -2.68
N ALA A 371 -6.81 21.46 -1.37
CA ALA A 371 -7.88 21.11 -0.44
C ALA A 371 -8.97 22.20 -0.39
N ARG A 372 -8.57 23.47 -0.25
CA ARG A 372 -9.49 24.62 -0.23
C ARG A 372 -10.23 24.79 -1.56
N PHE A 373 -9.57 24.55 -2.69
CA PHE A 373 -10.24 24.58 -3.99
C PHE A 373 -11.37 23.53 -4.06
N ILE A 374 -11.09 22.29 -3.65
CA ILE A 374 -12.08 21.21 -3.64
C ILE A 374 -13.25 21.57 -2.72
N VAL A 375 -12.97 22.01 -1.49
CA VAL A 375 -14.01 22.37 -0.51
C VAL A 375 -14.88 23.53 -0.99
N LYS A 376 -14.26 24.61 -1.51
CA LYS A 376 -14.98 25.79 -2.02
C LYS A 376 -15.90 25.46 -3.20
N ASN A 377 -15.56 24.45 -3.98
CA ASN A 377 -16.30 24.06 -5.18
C ASN A 377 -17.05 22.72 -5.02
N SER A 378 -17.17 22.18 -3.81
CA SER A 378 -17.67 20.82 -3.53
C SER A 378 -19.06 20.52 -4.11
N GLY A 379 -19.93 21.53 -4.19
CA GLY A 379 -21.27 21.43 -4.79
C GLY A 379 -21.29 21.46 -6.33
N LYS A 380 -20.19 21.84 -6.97
CA LYS A 380 -20.00 21.83 -8.44
C LYS A 380 -19.13 20.67 -8.92
N LEU A 381 -18.26 20.18 -8.04
CA LEU A 381 -17.36 19.06 -8.29
C LEU A 381 -18.10 17.74 -8.12
N ARG A 382 -18.58 17.19 -9.25
CA ARG A 382 -19.22 15.88 -9.32
C ARG A 382 -18.15 14.79 -9.23
N GLY A 383 -18.40 13.79 -8.39
CA GLY A 383 -17.57 12.58 -8.31
C GLY A 383 -17.85 11.64 -9.48
N LEU A 384 -16.82 10.90 -9.88
CA LEU A 384 -16.88 9.89 -10.92
C LEU A 384 -17.24 8.53 -10.31
N SER A 385 -18.54 8.32 -10.05
CA SER A 385 -19.05 7.11 -9.39
C SER A 385 -18.28 6.85 -8.08
N ALA A 386 -17.82 5.62 -7.84
CA ALA A 386 -17.07 5.19 -6.68
C ALA A 386 -15.54 5.43 -6.76
N ILE A 387 -15.05 6.24 -7.70
CA ILE A 387 -13.60 6.37 -8.00
C ILE A 387 -13.11 7.75 -7.52
N ASP A 388 -12.66 7.85 -6.27
CA ASP A 388 -12.26 9.11 -5.65
C ASP A 388 -10.95 9.66 -6.21
N ASP A 389 -9.96 8.80 -6.50
CA ASP A 389 -8.66 9.20 -7.01
C ASP A 389 -8.73 9.88 -8.39
N VAL A 390 -9.45 9.28 -9.34
CA VAL A 390 -9.73 9.89 -10.65
C VAL A 390 -10.56 11.17 -10.48
N SER A 391 -11.53 11.17 -9.54
CA SER A 391 -12.34 12.36 -9.26
C SER A 391 -11.48 13.54 -8.82
N VAL A 392 -10.56 13.32 -7.87
CA VAL A 392 -9.64 14.36 -7.36
C VAL A 392 -8.75 14.89 -8.47
N ALA A 393 -8.20 14.02 -9.33
CA ALA A 393 -7.40 14.45 -10.46
C ALA A 393 -8.20 15.35 -11.43
N LEU A 394 -9.42 14.95 -11.79
CA LEU A 394 -10.30 15.75 -12.65
C LEU A 394 -10.65 17.10 -12.04
N TRP A 395 -10.88 17.16 -10.73
CA TRP A 395 -11.16 18.41 -10.03
C TRP A 395 -9.96 19.36 -10.05
N LEU A 396 -8.76 18.85 -9.75
CA LEU A 396 -7.54 19.66 -9.67
C LEU A 396 -7.04 20.13 -11.05
N MET A 397 -7.36 19.40 -12.12
CA MET A 397 -7.11 19.87 -13.48
C MET A 397 -7.84 21.18 -13.82
N ALA A 398 -8.96 21.49 -13.16
CA ALA A 398 -9.66 22.77 -13.34
C ALA A 398 -8.83 23.98 -12.91
N ILE A 399 -7.78 23.77 -12.11
CA ILE A 399 -6.79 24.78 -11.70
C ILE A 399 -5.38 24.44 -12.19
N GLN A 400 -5.27 23.59 -13.22
CA GLN A 400 -4.01 23.19 -13.86
C GLN A 400 -3.02 22.52 -12.89
N VAL A 401 -3.52 21.86 -11.85
CA VAL A 401 -2.71 21.04 -10.94
C VAL A 401 -2.80 19.59 -11.40
N TYR A 402 -1.65 18.99 -11.70
CA TYR A 402 -1.53 17.63 -12.20
C TYR A 402 -0.83 16.72 -11.18
N ALA A 403 -1.16 15.44 -11.19
CA ALA A 403 -0.53 14.46 -10.32
C ALA A 403 0.97 14.39 -10.57
N ARG A 404 1.76 14.55 -9.50
CA ARG A 404 3.21 14.33 -9.51
C ARG A 404 3.50 12.95 -8.92
N HIS A 405 4.23 12.13 -9.69
CA HIS A 405 4.64 10.81 -9.22
C HIS A 405 5.70 10.91 -8.13
N THR A 406 5.54 10.11 -7.07
CA THR A 406 6.62 9.73 -6.15
C THR A 406 6.83 8.22 -6.18
N SER A 407 8.09 7.79 -6.27
CA SER A 407 8.48 6.38 -6.15
C SER A 407 8.59 5.91 -4.70
N ALA A 408 8.43 6.82 -3.73
CA ALA A 408 8.38 6.47 -2.31
C ALA A 408 7.06 5.78 -1.92
N PHE A 409 6.06 5.84 -2.79
CA PHE A 409 4.74 5.25 -2.59
C PHE A 409 4.57 4.06 -3.53
N ALA A 410 4.16 2.92 -2.98
CA ALA A 410 3.93 1.71 -3.76
C ALA A 410 2.64 0.99 -3.35
N ASN A 411 2.24 0.03 -4.17
CA ASN A 411 1.09 -0.83 -3.94
C ASN A 411 1.44 -2.26 -4.33
N LEU A 412 1.10 -3.22 -3.47
CA LEU A 412 1.47 -4.63 -3.67
C LEU A 412 0.85 -5.29 -4.91
N ARG A 413 -0.20 -4.69 -5.49
CA ARG A 413 -0.80 -5.15 -6.77
C ARG A 413 0.07 -4.88 -7.98
N LEU A 414 1.00 -3.93 -7.88
CA LEU A 414 1.85 -3.52 -9.02
C LEU A 414 3.31 -3.89 -8.79
N GLU A 415 3.80 -3.77 -7.55
CA GLU A 415 5.22 -3.95 -7.24
C GLU A 415 5.39 -4.70 -5.92
N ALA A 416 6.54 -5.36 -5.75
CA ALA A 416 6.92 -5.98 -4.48
C ALA A 416 7.30 -4.94 -3.40
N CYS A 417 7.37 -5.41 -2.15
CA CYS A 417 7.84 -4.59 -1.03
C CYS A 417 9.31 -4.15 -1.24
N LYS A 418 9.61 -2.88 -1.01
CA LYS A 418 10.97 -2.29 -1.05
C LYS A 418 11.27 -1.55 0.25
N ASN A 419 12.45 -1.75 0.83
CA ASN A 419 12.80 -1.20 2.16
C ASN A 419 12.79 0.33 2.26
N GLY A 420 12.99 1.03 1.15
CA GLY A 420 13.05 2.49 1.09
C GLY A 420 11.69 3.19 0.97
N LEU A 421 10.58 2.46 0.89
CA LEU A 421 9.26 3.08 0.72
C LEU A 421 8.85 3.88 1.96
N ILE A 422 8.13 4.98 1.72
CA ILE A 422 7.43 5.75 2.74
C ILE A 422 6.02 5.19 2.94
N SER A 423 5.35 4.81 1.85
CA SER A 423 3.98 4.27 1.89
C SER A 423 3.91 2.99 1.07
N LEU A 424 3.33 1.94 1.67
CA LEU A 424 3.00 0.69 0.97
C LEU A 424 1.53 0.37 1.22
N ALA A 425 0.78 0.11 0.16
CA ALA A 425 -0.66 -0.18 0.18
C ALA A 425 -1.01 -1.62 -0.21
N ASP A 426 -2.29 -1.94 -0.05
CA ASP A 426 -2.91 -3.26 -0.24
C ASP A 426 -2.44 -4.28 0.82
N LEU A 427 -2.31 -3.81 2.07
CA LEU A 427 -1.81 -4.58 3.20
C LEU A 427 -2.94 -5.08 4.11
N SER A 428 -2.81 -6.33 4.56
CA SER A 428 -3.56 -6.85 5.69
C SER A 428 -3.12 -6.18 6.99
N SER A 429 -3.95 -6.30 8.03
CA SER A 429 -3.60 -5.87 9.39
C SER A 429 -2.35 -6.57 9.93
N TYR A 430 -2.11 -7.83 9.55
CA TYR A 430 -0.87 -8.55 9.85
C TYR A 430 0.34 -7.94 9.14
N GLY A 431 0.21 -7.58 7.86
CA GLY A 431 1.25 -6.90 7.10
C GLY A 431 1.66 -5.56 7.73
N ILE A 432 0.67 -4.72 8.08
CA ILE A 432 0.88 -3.43 8.76
C ILE A 432 1.67 -3.63 10.07
N ARG A 433 1.27 -4.61 10.91
CA ARG A 433 1.95 -4.90 12.18
C ARG A 433 3.36 -5.46 11.98
N SER A 434 3.55 -6.33 10.99
CA SER A 434 4.84 -6.96 10.69
C SER A 434 5.86 -5.92 10.24
N MET A 435 5.47 -5.03 9.32
CA MET A 435 6.32 -3.91 8.88
C MET A 435 6.70 -2.99 10.03
N HIS A 436 5.75 -2.66 10.91
CA HIS A 436 6.04 -1.86 12.09
C HIS A 436 7.00 -2.57 13.04
N GLY A 437 6.76 -3.85 13.33
CA GLY A 437 7.60 -4.67 14.20
C GLY A 437 9.03 -4.77 13.69
N ASN A 438 9.22 -4.92 12.38
CA ASN A 438 10.52 -4.92 11.75
C ASN A 438 11.29 -3.63 12.01
N LEU A 439 10.67 -2.48 11.72
CA LEU A 439 11.31 -1.18 11.93
C LEU A 439 11.58 -0.90 13.41
N PHE A 440 10.64 -1.26 14.30
CA PHE A 440 10.82 -1.16 15.74
C PHE A 440 12.03 -1.98 16.24
N GLN A 441 12.23 -3.18 15.67
CA GLN A 441 13.37 -4.05 15.94
C GLN A 441 14.64 -3.70 15.16
N LYS A 442 14.65 -2.56 14.45
CA LYS A 442 15.77 -2.10 13.60
C LYS A 442 16.15 -3.08 12.49
N ARG A 443 15.17 -3.84 11.99
CA ARG A 443 15.28 -4.64 10.77
C ARG A 443 14.83 -3.84 9.56
N ASP A 444 15.15 -4.35 8.38
CA ASP A 444 14.63 -3.87 7.12
C ASP A 444 13.10 -3.94 7.10
N MET A 445 12.45 -2.93 6.53
CA MET A 445 10.98 -2.81 6.53
C MET A 445 10.30 -4.07 5.96
N CYS A 446 10.83 -4.60 4.86
CA CYS A 446 10.33 -5.79 4.16
C CYS A 446 10.94 -7.10 4.66
N TYR A 447 11.61 -7.10 5.82
CA TYR A 447 12.17 -8.31 6.40
C TYR A 447 11.07 -9.35 6.64
N GLY A 448 11.25 -10.57 6.13
CA GLY A 448 10.24 -11.64 6.22
C GLY A 448 8.94 -11.31 5.48
N PHE A 449 9.01 -10.55 4.37
CA PHE A 449 7.86 -10.22 3.54
C PHE A 449 7.12 -11.49 3.09
N ASP A 450 5.90 -11.68 3.56
CA ASP A 450 5.05 -12.81 3.19
C ASP A 450 3.87 -12.27 2.40
N ARG A 451 3.88 -12.40 1.08
CA ARG A 451 2.84 -11.80 0.23
C ARG A 451 1.45 -12.33 0.60
N ALA A 452 1.33 -13.61 0.95
CA ALA A 452 0.04 -14.22 1.25
C ALA A 452 -0.57 -13.73 2.57
N LEU A 453 0.28 -13.43 3.56
CA LEU A 453 -0.18 -12.91 4.85
C LEU A 453 -0.19 -11.38 4.90
N TRP A 454 0.70 -10.71 4.18
CA TRP A 454 0.86 -9.26 4.21
C TRP A 454 -0.05 -8.56 3.23
N GLN A 455 -0.30 -9.12 2.05
CA GLN A 455 -1.21 -8.53 1.08
C GLN A 455 -2.66 -8.80 1.50
N MET A 456 -3.56 -7.83 1.29
CA MET A 456 -4.98 -8.11 1.40
C MET A 456 -5.35 -9.23 0.43
N GLY A 457 -5.97 -10.29 0.95
CA GLY A 457 -6.51 -11.33 0.10
C GLY A 457 -7.49 -10.70 -0.88
N THR A 458 -7.26 -10.86 -2.18
CA THR A 458 -8.30 -10.65 -3.19
C THR A 458 -9.41 -11.66 -2.88
N THR A 459 -10.42 -11.24 -2.13
CA THR A 459 -11.75 -11.79 -2.36
C THR A 459 -12.06 -11.48 -3.82
N MET A 460 -11.83 -12.47 -4.68
CA MET A 460 -12.33 -12.50 -6.05
C MET A 460 -13.85 -12.28 -6.06
#